data_AF-A0A945AK74-F1
#
_entry.id   AF-A0A945AK74-F1
#
_cell.length_a   1.000
_cell.length_b   1.000
_cell.length_c   1.000
_cell.angle_alpha   90.00
_cell.angle_beta   90.00
_cell.angle_gamma   90.00
#
_symmetry.space_group_name_H-M   'P 1'
#
loop_
_entity.id
_entity.type
_entity.pdbx_description
1 polymer ?
#
loop_
_entity_poly.entity_id
_entity_poly.type
_entity_poly.pdbx_seq_one_letter_code
_entity_poly.pdbx_strand_id
1 'polypeptide(L)'
;MSELMVILIISSAAMFIAWLWQRQHKNAGIVDVVWAFGMMLTGPIYAFTGAAPLVLQWTLAGLSFIWFLRLGWHLLQRFKSEQEDG
;
A
#
# COMPACT_ATOMS: atom_id res chain seq x y z
N MET A 1 5.29 -13.45 -15.46
CA MET A 1 4.03 -14.12 -15.05
C MET A 1 4.10 -14.63 -13.61
N SER A 2 5.23 -15.20 -13.17
CA SER A 2 5.48 -15.60 -11.78
C SER A 2 5.46 -14.44 -10.77
N GLU A 3 6.04 -13.28 -11.11
CA GLU A 3 6.14 -12.12 -10.21
C GLU A 3 4.77 -11.54 -9.82
N LEU A 4 3.85 -11.48 -10.79
CA LEU A 4 2.48 -11.00 -10.55
C LEU A 4 1.71 -11.93 -9.60
N MET A 5 1.95 -13.25 -9.67
CA MET A 5 1.34 -14.22 -8.76
C MET A 5 1.87 -14.03 -7.33
N VAL A 6 3.17 -13.78 -7.16
CA VAL A 6 3.77 -13.52 -5.85
C VAL A 6 3.20 -12.24 -5.24
N ILE A 7 3.12 -11.16 -6.02
CA ILE A 7 2.51 -9.91 -5.59
C ILE A 7 1.05 -10.14 -5.17
N LEU A 8 0.28 -10.86 -5.97
CA LEU A 8 -1.12 -11.13 -5.69
C LEU A 8 -1.31 -11.93 -4.39
N ILE A 9 -0.52 -12.98 -4.18
CA ILE A 9 -0.58 -13.80 -2.95
C ILE A 9 -0.22 -12.95 -1.73
N ILE A 10 0.86 -12.16 -1.81
CA ILE A 10 1.30 -11.29 -0.70
C ILE A 10 0.25 -10.22 -0.42
N SER A 11 -0.29 -9.56 -1.45
CA SER A 11 -1.33 -8.55 -1.29
C SER A 11 -2.61 -9.14 -0.70
N SER A 12 -3.06 -10.32 -1.17
CA SER A 12 -4.24 -10.99 -0.61
C SER A 12 -4.03 -11.40 0.85
N ALA A 13 -2.84 -11.92 1.19
CA ALA A 13 -2.51 -12.25 2.58
C ALA A 13 -2.46 -11.01 3.47
N ALA A 14 -1.86 -9.92 3.00
CA ALA A 14 -1.80 -8.64 3.70
C ALA A 14 -3.21 -8.05 3.93
N MET A 15 -4.08 -8.08 2.92
CA MET A 15 -5.48 -7.68 3.06
C MET A 15 -6.25 -8.55 4.07
N PHE A 16 -6.00 -9.86 4.08
CA PHE A 16 -6.65 -10.77 5.03
C PHE A 16 -6.19 -10.52 6.47
N ILE A 17 -4.91 -10.27 6.69
CA ILE A 17 -4.36 -9.90 8.01
C ILE A 17 -4.92 -8.55 8.47
N ALA A 18 -4.96 -7.56 7.58
CA ALA A 18 -5.53 -6.26 7.88
C ALA A 18 -7.03 -6.35 8.22
N TRP A 19 -7.77 -7.23 7.53
CA TRP A 19 -9.18 -7.52 7.84
C TRP A 19 -9.37 -8.18 9.21
N LEU A 20 -8.52 -9.14 9.57
CA LEU A 20 -8.54 -9.74 10.91
C LEU A 20 -8.28 -8.68 11.99
N TRP A 21 -7.32 -7.79 11.76
CA TRP A 21 -7.01 -6.68 12.65
C TRP A 21 -8.20 -5.71 12.79
N GLN A 22 -8.80 -5.30 11.66
CA GLN A 22 -10.01 -4.49 11.62
C GLN A 22 -11.13 -5.13 12.45
N ARG A 23 -11.36 -6.44 12.29
CA ARG A 23 -12.42 -7.16 13.01
C ARG A 23 -12.19 -7.16 14.51
N GLN A 24 -10.94 -7.14 14.96
CA GLN A 24 -10.58 -7.13 16.38
C GLN A 24 -10.60 -5.73 16.99
N HIS A 25 -10.29 -4.67 16.23
CA HIS A 25 -10.19 -3.29 16.73
C HIS A 25 -11.37 -2.38 16.33
N LYS A 26 -12.38 -2.90 15.60
CA LYS A 26 -13.56 -2.17 15.06
C LYS A 26 -13.26 -0.92 14.22
N ASN A 27 -11.99 -0.64 13.92
CA ASN A 27 -11.57 0.51 13.14
C ASN A 27 -11.24 0.10 11.70
N ALA A 28 -12.06 0.54 10.75
CA ALA A 28 -11.94 0.21 9.33
C ALA A 28 -10.72 0.82 8.65
N GLY A 29 -10.15 1.90 9.20
CA GLY A 29 -9.07 2.65 8.56
C GLY A 29 -7.74 1.89 8.42
N ILE A 30 -7.50 0.85 9.22
CA ILE A 30 -6.22 0.13 9.19
C ILE A 30 -6.02 -0.68 7.89
N VAL A 31 -7.12 -1.13 7.26
CA VAL A 31 -7.09 -1.82 5.96
C VAL A 31 -6.63 -0.87 4.86
N ASP A 32 -7.14 0.36 4.86
CA ASP A 32 -6.75 1.39 3.91
C ASP A 32 -5.27 1.79 4.08
N VAL A 33 -4.77 1.85 5.32
CA VAL A 33 -3.35 2.10 5.61
C VAL A 33 -2.47 0.99 5.01
N VAL A 34 -2.78 -0.27 5.31
CA VAL A 34 -2.02 -1.43 4.80
C VAL A 34 -2.08 -1.48 3.27
N TRP A 35 -3.23 -1.16 2.68
CA TRP A 35 -3.39 -1.09 1.23
C TRP A 35 -2.52 0.02 0.62
N ALA A 36 -2.53 1.21 1.19
CA ALA A 36 -1.72 2.34 0.70
C ALA A 36 -0.22 2.03 0.76
N PHE A 37 0.27 1.44 1.86
CA PHE A 37 1.66 1.01 1.97
C PHE A 37 2.00 -0.16 1.03
N GLY A 38 1.06 -1.07 0.78
CA GLY A 38 1.23 -2.11 -0.23
C GLY A 38 1.42 -1.52 -1.64
N MET A 39 0.57 -0.54 -2.00
CA MET A 39 0.63 0.16 -3.29
C MET A 39 1.90 1.01 -3.46
N MET A 40 2.43 1.56 -2.37
CA MET A 40 3.73 2.25 -2.34
C MET A 40 4.87 1.35 -2.83
N LEU A 41 4.82 0.04 -2.56
CA LEU A 41 5.85 -0.91 -2.96
C LEU A 41 5.59 -1.52 -4.34
N THR A 42 4.34 -1.89 -4.64
CA THR A 42 4.01 -2.51 -5.93
C THR A 42 4.11 -1.54 -7.10
N GLY A 43 3.82 -0.25 -6.91
CA GLY A 43 3.91 0.76 -7.97
C GLY A 43 5.32 0.88 -8.58
N PRO A 44 6.37 1.10 -7.78
CA PRO A 44 7.75 1.08 -8.25
C PRO A 44 8.17 -0.25 -8.89
N ILE A 45 7.83 -1.39 -8.27
CA ILE A 45 8.15 -2.73 -8.82
C ILE A 45 7.54 -2.90 -10.21
N TYR A 46 6.30 -2.43 -10.40
CA TYR A 46 5.63 -2.46 -11.70
C TYR A 46 6.30 -1.51 -12.72
N ALA A 47 6.72 -0.33 -12.28
CA ALA A 47 7.39 0.64 -13.16
C ALA A 47 8.70 0.08 -13.76
N PHE A 48 9.44 -0.74 -13.01
CA PHE A 48 10.70 -1.35 -13.47
C PHE A 48 10.53 -2.66 -14.26
N THR A 49 9.35 -3.29 -14.22
CA THR A 49 9.08 -4.52 -14.99
C THR A 49 8.59 -4.24 -16.41
N GLY A 50 8.19 -3.00 -16.71
CA GLY A 50 7.76 -2.58 -18.04
C GLY A 50 8.91 -2.22 -18.99
N ALA A 51 8.71 -2.45 -20.29
CA ALA A 51 9.63 -2.02 -21.35
C ALA A 51 9.45 -0.52 -21.68
N ALA A 52 9.60 0.36 -20.70
CA ALA A 52 9.51 1.81 -20.87
C ALA A 52 10.91 2.47 -20.86
N PRO A 53 11.09 3.68 -21.43
CA PRO A 53 12.33 4.43 -21.28
C PRO A 53 12.68 4.64 -19.80
N LEU A 54 13.97 4.57 -19.45
CA LEU A 54 14.45 4.68 -18.06
C LEU A 54 13.89 5.92 -17.33
N VAL A 55 13.83 7.06 -18.02
CA VAL A 55 13.26 8.30 -17.48
C VAL A 55 11.81 8.10 -17.04
N LEU A 56 11.00 7.39 -17.82
CA LEU A 56 9.59 7.14 -17.51
C LEU A 56 9.45 6.19 -16.32
N GLN A 57 10.28 5.15 -16.25
CA GLN A 57 10.27 4.18 -15.15
C GLN A 57 10.59 4.86 -13.81
N TRP A 58 11.67 5.66 -13.77
CA TRP A 58 12.07 6.39 -12.57
C TRP A 58 11.04 7.44 -12.15
N THR A 59 10.47 8.18 -13.12
CA THR A 59 9.44 9.17 -12.83
C THR A 59 8.18 8.50 -12.28
N LEU A 60 7.71 7.41 -12.90
CA LEU A 60 6.55 6.65 -12.44
C LEU A 60 6.80 6.02 -11.07
N ALA A 61 7.96 5.40 -10.85
CA ALA A 61 8.33 4.81 -9.57
C ALA A 61 8.34 5.87 -8.47
N GLY A 62 9.00 7.01 -8.70
CA GLY A 62 9.08 8.11 -7.74
C GLY A 62 7.71 8.71 -7.44
N LEU A 63 6.91 9.00 -8.46
CA LEU A 63 5.58 9.59 -8.30
C LEU A 63 4.65 8.64 -7.54
N SER A 64 4.64 7.36 -7.91
CA SER A 64 3.84 6.32 -7.24
C SER A 64 4.24 6.20 -5.77
N PHE A 65 5.54 6.10 -5.51
CA PHE A 65 6.07 5.95 -4.16
C PHE A 65 5.69 7.14 -3.27
N ILE A 66 5.96 8.37 -3.71
CA ILE A 66 5.67 9.59 -2.95
C ILE A 66 4.17 9.73 -2.70
N TRP A 67 3.35 9.45 -3.71
CA TRP A 67 1.90 9.58 -3.62
C TRP A 67 1.31 8.60 -2.60
N PHE A 68 1.65 7.32 -2.70
CA PHE A 68 1.14 6.30 -1.81
C PHE A 68 1.72 6.41 -0.39
N LEU A 69 2.97 6.85 -0.24
CA LEU A 69 3.53 7.17 1.08
C LEU A 69 2.74 8.30 1.75
N ARG A 70 2.41 9.38 1.02
CA ARG A 70 1.58 10.48 1.53
C ARG A 70 0.20 9.98 1.93
N LEU A 71 -0.42 9.13 1.11
CA LEU A 71 -1.74 8.56 1.38
C LEU A 71 -1.73 7.67 2.64
N GLY A 72 -0.77 6.74 2.74
CA GLY A 72 -0.62 5.86 3.89
C GLY A 72 -0.35 6.63 5.18
N TRP A 73 0.47 7.69 5.11
CA TRP A 73 0.72 8.58 6.24
C TRP A 73 -0.54 9.32 6.70
N HIS A 74 -1.31 9.87 5.77
CA HIS A 74 -2.56 10.57 6.08
C HIS A 74 -3.58 9.65 6.76
N LEU A 75 -3.72 8.42 6.27
CA LEU A 75 -4.58 7.39 6.86
C LEU A 75 -4.08 6.95 8.25
N LEU A 76 -2.76 6.85 8.44
CA LEU A 76 -2.15 6.49 9.72
C LEU A 76 -2.36 7.59 10.78
N GLN A 77 -2.24 8.87 10.39
CA GLN A 77 -2.53 9.99 11.28
C GLN A 77 -4.00 9.99 11.72
N ARG A 78 -4.93 9.73 10.79
CA ARG A 78 -6.35 9.59 11.10
C ARG A 78 -6.60 8.43 12.07
N PHE A 79 -5.98 7.28 11.82
CA PHE A 79 -6.09 6.11 12.69
C PHE A 79 -5.57 6.37 14.12
N LYS A 80 -4.42 7.05 14.25
CA LYS A 80 -3.87 7.41 15.57
C LYS A 80 -4.77 8.37 16.34
N SER A 81 -5.33 9.38 15.66
CA SER A 81 -6.25 10.34 16.28
C SER A 81 -7.50 9.65 16.83
N GLU A 82 -8.02 8.64 16.16
CA GLU A 82 -9.19 7.86 16.60
C GLU A 82 -8.90 6.94 17.80
N GLN A 83 -7.63 6.61 18.06
CA GLN A 83 -7.20 5.85 19.22
C GLN A 83 -6.99 6.71 20.48
N GLU A 84 -6.71 8.00 20.34
CA GLU A 84 -6.44 8.90 21.48
C GLU A 84 -7.72 9.44 22.14
N ASP A 85 -8.87 9.38 21.45
CA ASP A 85 -10.18 9.82 21.96
C ASP A 85 -11.02 8.67 22.58
N GLY A 86 -10.44 7.46 22.74
CA GLY A 86 -11.11 6.25 23.22
C GLY A 86 -10.73 5.80 24.64
#